data_AF-A0A942SD43-F1
#
_entry.id   AF-A0A942SD43-F1
#
_cell.length_a   1.000
_cell.length_b   1.000
_cell.length_c   1.000
_cell.angle_alpha   90.00
_cell.angle_beta   90.00
_cell.angle_gamma   90.00
#
_symmetry.space_group_name_H-M   'P 1'
#
loop_
_entity.id
_entity.type
_entity.pdbx_description
1 polymer ?
#
loop_
_entity_poly.entity_id
_entity_poly.type
_entity_poly.pdbx_seq_one_letter_code
_entity_poly.pdbx_strand_id
1 'polypeptide(L)'
;VGKTQSQVQTYILKELRRVFSRVVRPQKLMHSIYTYGPIQESELTGRLSGEEVKNELKSVESKWNAKKRFASSENDELIKGKVPPEFVVATNMISVGIDVSRFNTIIMNSMPRNTAEYIQASSRVARNDYGLVLTVHHPFRARDISHYEKFIEFHEKMYSYVEPISITPFTQKAVERYMGLYLATMIRHRTRFTERLSASDISTISETELSYIISELTQYFEERKERMNTYDTLISNLLKNENVEQIKRWIQEAFSEWRGESNKVLADNKTFVFNNKSARSTPPQEQLYVDIEEYEGNIHSKKWQVPMSLRVIEPEAAIKINSI
;
A
#
# COMPACT_ATOMS: atom_id res chain seq x y z
N VAL A 1 -36.28 0.24 -8.26
CA VAL A 1 -35.46 1.25 -7.55
C VAL A 1 -34.70 2.04 -8.61
N GLY A 2 -35.04 3.30 -8.81
CA GLY A 2 -34.60 4.11 -9.96
C GLY A 2 -33.08 4.22 -10.06
N LYS A 3 -32.57 4.06 -11.28
CA LYS A 3 -31.14 4.19 -11.62
C LYS A 3 -30.62 5.55 -11.15
N THR A 4 -29.45 5.58 -10.53
CA THR A 4 -28.70 6.81 -10.17
C THR A 4 -28.67 7.81 -11.35
N GLN A 5 -28.61 7.27 -12.56
CA GLN A 5 -28.75 7.95 -13.85
C GLN A 5 -29.97 8.87 -13.98
N SER A 6 -31.13 8.46 -13.48
CA SER A 6 -32.32 9.32 -13.54
C SER A 6 -32.17 10.55 -12.64
N GLN A 7 -31.48 10.42 -11.51
CA GLN A 7 -31.34 11.50 -10.53
C GLN A 7 -30.25 12.51 -10.92
N VAL A 8 -29.11 12.04 -11.46
CA VAL A 8 -28.04 12.93 -11.97
C VAL A 8 -28.59 13.83 -13.08
N GLN A 9 -29.26 13.25 -14.07
CA GLN A 9 -29.82 14.02 -15.18
C GLN A 9 -30.97 14.94 -14.76
N THR A 10 -31.73 14.59 -13.73
CA THR A 10 -32.88 15.42 -13.29
C THR A 10 -32.46 16.55 -12.37
N TYR A 11 -31.63 16.27 -11.37
CA TYR A 11 -31.29 17.23 -10.32
C TYR A 11 -29.99 17.99 -10.61
N ILE A 12 -28.92 17.28 -10.97
CA ILE A 12 -27.59 17.90 -11.13
C ILE A 12 -27.57 18.76 -12.39
N LEU A 13 -28.07 18.26 -13.52
CA LEU A 13 -28.09 19.01 -14.78
C LEU A 13 -28.89 20.32 -14.66
N LYS A 14 -30.01 20.30 -13.94
CA LYS A 14 -30.83 21.50 -13.70
C LYS A 14 -30.06 22.57 -12.92
N GLU A 15 -29.41 22.19 -11.82
CA GLU A 15 -28.64 23.16 -11.03
C GLU A 15 -27.36 23.60 -11.76
N LEU A 16 -26.71 22.71 -12.51
CA LEU A 16 -25.56 23.04 -13.35
C LEU A 16 -25.94 24.11 -14.40
N ARG A 17 -27.04 23.92 -15.12
CA ARG A 17 -27.61 24.92 -16.04
C ARG A 17 -27.82 26.27 -15.35
N ARG A 18 -28.42 26.25 -14.16
CA ARG A 18 -28.69 27.45 -13.38
C ARG A 18 -27.40 28.17 -13.00
N VAL A 19 -26.38 27.46 -12.52
CA VAL A 19 -25.06 28.03 -12.19
C VAL A 19 -24.40 28.61 -13.43
N PHE A 20 -24.36 27.87 -14.55
CA PHE A 20 -23.80 28.35 -15.81
C PHE A 20 -24.48 29.64 -16.28
N SER A 21 -25.81 29.71 -16.26
CA SER A 21 -26.55 30.91 -16.66
C SER A 21 -26.26 32.15 -15.81
N ARG A 22 -25.90 31.95 -14.53
CA ARG A 22 -25.64 33.03 -13.56
C ARG A 22 -24.18 33.48 -13.57
N VAL A 23 -23.25 32.54 -13.67
CA VAL A 23 -21.81 32.78 -13.52
C VAL A 23 -21.16 33.07 -14.87
N VAL A 24 -21.39 32.21 -15.86
CA VAL A 24 -20.87 32.37 -17.21
C VAL A 24 -21.90 33.18 -17.97
N ARG A 25 -21.82 34.52 -17.87
CA ARG A 25 -22.65 35.44 -18.67
C ARG A 25 -22.73 34.88 -20.09
N PRO A 26 -23.93 34.63 -20.65
CA PRO A 26 -24.09 33.81 -21.84
C PRO A 26 -23.50 34.49 -23.08
N GLN A 27 -22.18 34.37 -23.27
CA GLN A 27 -21.60 34.44 -24.60
C GLN A 27 -22.10 33.18 -25.32
N LYS A 28 -22.90 33.41 -26.36
CA LYS A 28 -23.97 32.53 -26.87
C LYS A 28 -23.57 31.10 -27.28
N LEU A 29 -22.28 30.76 -27.30
CA LEU A 29 -21.78 29.46 -27.77
C LEU A 29 -21.46 28.49 -26.62
N MET A 30 -20.80 28.93 -25.54
CA MET A 30 -20.39 28.04 -24.46
C MET A 30 -21.58 27.45 -23.70
N HIS A 31 -22.62 28.25 -23.46
CA HIS A 31 -23.83 27.76 -22.80
C HIS A 31 -24.46 26.58 -23.58
N SER A 32 -24.61 26.73 -24.90
CA SER A 32 -25.19 25.67 -25.75
C SER A 32 -24.32 24.42 -25.82
N ILE A 33 -22.99 24.58 -25.79
CA ILE A 33 -22.05 23.45 -25.87
C ILE A 33 -22.11 22.61 -24.59
N TYR A 34 -22.15 23.23 -23.40
CA TYR A 34 -21.99 22.54 -22.12
C TYR A 34 -23.30 22.22 -21.39
N THR A 35 -24.43 22.82 -21.77
CA THR A 35 -25.67 22.68 -20.99
C THR A 35 -26.83 22.00 -21.70
N TYR A 36 -26.82 21.90 -23.04
CA TYR A 36 -27.96 21.38 -23.81
C TYR A 36 -27.97 19.85 -23.99
N GLY A 37 -26.86 19.15 -23.73
CA GLY A 37 -26.77 17.69 -23.77
C GLY A 37 -26.98 17.01 -22.40
N PRO A 38 -27.22 15.69 -22.37
CA PRO A 38 -27.15 14.92 -21.14
C PRO A 38 -25.71 14.89 -20.62
N ILE A 39 -25.54 14.88 -19.30
CA ILE A 39 -24.21 14.71 -18.68
C ILE A 39 -23.75 13.29 -18.96
N GLN A 40 -22.54 13.10 -19.48
CA GLN A 40 -22.01 11.74 -19.57
C GLN A 40 -21.58 11.28 -18.19
N GLU A 41 -22.15 10.18 -17.72
CA GLU A 41 -21.91 9.63 -16.39
C GLU A 41 -21.32 8.22 -16.45
N SER A 42 -20.61 7.85 -15.40
CA SER A 42 -20.12 6.49 -15.18
C SER A 42 -20.32 6.11 -13.71
N GLU A 43 -20.48 4.82 -13.45
CA GLU A 43 -20.68 4.26 -12.12
C GLU A 43 -19.50 3.34 -11.78
N LEU A 44 -18.92 3.50 -10.59
CA LEU A 44 -17.87 2.64 -10.04
C LEU A 44 -18.31 2.18 -8.66
N THR A 45 -19.33 1.33 -8.63
CA THR A 45 -19.93 0.83 -7.40
C THR A 45 -19.95 -0.70 -7.42
N GLY A 46 -20.11 -1.31 -6.24
CA GLY A 46 -20.18 -2.77 -6.10
C GLY A 46 -21.41 -3.42 -6.75
N ARG A 47 -22.23 -2.67 -7.50
CA ARG A 47 -23.37 -3.19 -8.27
C ARG A 47 -22.96 -3.72 -9.63
N LEU A 48 -21.77 -3.35 -10.10
CA LEU A 48 -21.23 -3.79 -11.39
C LEU A 48 -20.47 -5.11 -11.23
N SER A 49 -20.58 -5.97 -12.24
CA SER A 49 -19.74 -7.15 -12.39
C SER A 49 -18.29 -6.77 -12.75
N GLY A 50 -17.33 -7.68 -12.57
CA GLY A 50 -15.92 -7.41 -12.84
C GLY A 50 -15.63 -6.97 -14.29
N GLU A 51 -16.37 -7.52 -15.27
CA GLU A 51 -16.25 -7.12 -16.67
C GLU A 51 -16.81 -5.72 -16.94
N GLU A 52 -17.96 -5.40 -16.34
CA GLU A 52 -18.57 -4.07 -16.43
C GLU A 52 -17.67 -3.01 -15.79
N VAL A 53 -17.08 -3.29 -14.62
CA VAL A 53 -16.11 -2.41 -13.98
C VAL A 53 -14.94 -2.12 -14.91
N LYS A 54 -14.38 -3.14 -15.57
CA LYS A 54 -13.26 -2.95 -16.51
C LYS A 54 -13.64 -2.07 -17.71
N ASN A 55 -14.86 -2.22 -18.22
CA ASN A 55 -15.36 -1.41 -19.33
C ASN A 55 -15.61 0.05 -18.91
N GLU A 56 -16.21 0.26 -17.74
CA GLU A 56 -16.43 1.60 -17.17
C GLU A 56 -15.10 2.29 -16.87
N LEU A 57 -14.12 1.58 -16.31
CA LEU A 57 -12.77 2.12 -16.09
C LEU A 57 -12.10 2.59 -17.37
N LYS A 58 -12.15 1.78 -18.44
CA LYS A 58 -11.64 2.20 -19.76
C LYS A 58 -12.36 3.45 -20.29
N SER A 59 -13.66 3.56 -20.03
CA SER A 59 -14.45 4.75 -20.39
C SER A 59 -13.97 5.98 -19.60
N VAL A 60 -13.81 5.83 -18.30
CA VAL A 60 -13.37 6.86 -17.36
C VAL A 60 -11.92 7.30 -17.58
N GLU A 61 -11.03 6.41 -18.03
CA GLU A 61 -9.64 6.73 -18.37
C GLU A 61 -9.51 7.51 -19.69
N SER A 62 -10.55 7.50 -20.53
CA SER A 62 -10.46 8.10 -21.86
C SER A 62 -10.27 9.63 -21.78
N LYS A 63 -9.22 10.12 -22.46
CA LYS A 63 -8.86 11.54 -22.47
C LYS A 63 -9.86 12.37 -23.25
N TRP A 64 -10.15 13.56 -22.74
CA TRP A 64 -10.97 14.55 -23.43
C TRP A 64 -10.28 15.04 -24.71
N ASN A 65 -10.98 15.05 -25.84
CA ASN A 65 -10.50 15.64 -27.08
C ASN A 65 -11.57 16.53 -27.70
N ALA A 66 -11.29 17.84 -27.78
CA ALA A 66 -12.22 18.83 -28.30
C ALA A 66 -12.66 18.56 -29.75
N LYS A 67 -11.77 18.03 -30.60
CA LYS A 67 -12.08 17.73 -32.01
C LYS A 67 -13.10 16.59 -32.16
N LYS A 68 -13.11 15.66 -31.21
CA LYS A 68 -13.98 14.47 -31.23
C LYS A 68 -15.28 14.65 -30.43
N ARG A 69 -15.54 15.85 -29.88
CA ARG A 69 -16.75 16.12 -29.08
C ARG A 69 -18.03 15.96 -29.90
N PHE A 70 -18.03 16.49 -31.12
CA PHE A 70 -19.15 16.43 -32.04
C PHE A 70 -18.94 15.32 -33.07
N ALA A 71 -20.01 14.89 -33.72
CA ALA A 71 -19.91 13.94 -34.81
C ALA A 71 -19.09 14.56 -35.97
N SER A 72 -18.20 13.75 -36.55
CA SER A 72 -17.35 14.15 -37.67
C SER A 72 -17.41 13.08 -38.75
N SER A 73 -17.30 13.50 -40.01
CA SER A 73 -17.14 12.58 -41.14
C SER A 73 -15.66 12.33 -41.35
N GLU A 74 -15.23 11.07 -41.22
CA GLU A 74 -13.90 10.62 -41.65
C GLU A 74 -14.11 9.50 -42.66
N ASN A 75 -13.46 9.56 -43.83
CA ASN A 75 -13.54 8.53 -44.88
C ASN A 75 -14.98 8.14 -45.30
N ASP A 76 -15.86 9.12 -45.51
CA ASP A 76 -17.30 8.93 -45.84
C ASP A 76 -18.13 8.14 -44.81
N GLU A 77 -17.57 7.85 -43.63
CA GLU A 77 -18.30 7.28 -42.49
C GLU A 77 -18.59 8.34 -41.42
N LEU A 78 -19.82 8.32 -40.91
CA LEU A 78 -20.26 9.25 -39.86
C LEU A 78 -19.83 8.71 -38.49
N ILE A 79 -18.79 9.30 -37.92
CA ILE A 79 -18.29 8.93 -36.59
C ILE A 79 -19.07 9.74 -35.54
N LYS A 80 -19.66 9.03 -34.56
CA LYS A 80 -20.33 9.67 -33.42
C LYS A 80 -19.31 10.41 -32.55
N GLY A 81 -19.71 11.58 -32.05
CA GLY A 81 -18.90 12.32 -31.08
C GLY A 81 -18.62 11.48 -29.84
N LYS A 82 -17.37 11.48 -29.38
CA LYS A 82 -16.90 10.78 -28.18
C LYS A 82 -16.66 11.78 -27.06
N VAL A 83 -17.51 11.71 -26.05
CA VAL A 83 -17.43 12.51 -24.83
C VAL A 83 -17.16 11.54 -23.68
N PRO A 84 -15.98 11.61 -23.04
CA PRO A 84 -15.69 10.74 -21.92
C PRO A 84 -16.56 11.14 -20.71
N PRO A 85 -16.77 10.24 -19.71
CA PRO A 85 -17.61 10.55 -18.56
C PRO A 85 -17.16 11.84 -17.85
N GLU A 86 -18.11 12.73 -17.59
CA GLU A 86 -17.94 14.02 -16.92
C GLU A 86 -18.25 13.90 -15.42
N PHE A 87 -19.17 12.99 -15.06
CA PHE A 87 -19.54 12.71 -13.68
C PHE A 87 -19.33 11.22 -13.37
N VAL A 88 -18.63 10.91 -12.29
CA VAL A 88 -18.39 9.53 -11.87
C VAL A 88 -18.95 9.34 -10.47
N VAL A 89 -19.90 8.43 -10.33
CA VAL A 89 -20.42 8.02 -9.03
C VAL A 89 -19.65 6.81 -8.56
N ALA A 90 -18.90 6.94 -7.48
CA ALA A 90 -18.07 5.86 -6.97
C ALA A 90 -18.31 5.61 -5.48
N THR A 91 -18.17 4.35 -5.06
CA THR A 91 -18.00 3.98 -3.64
C THR A 91 -16.49 3.86 -3.32
N ASN A 92 -16.14 3.06 -2.32
CA ASN A 92 -14.75 2.72 -1.98
C ASN A 92 -13.94 2.16 -3.18
N MET A 93 -14.58 1.77 -4.28
CA MET A 93 -13.86 1.35 -5.49
C MET A 93 -12.92 2.44 -6.03
N ILE A 94 -13.19 3.73 -5.79
CA ILE A 94 -12.28 4.82 -6.19
C ILE A 94 -10.96 4.83 -5.41
N SER A 95 -10.93 4.28 -4.19
CA SER A 95 -9.71 4.23 -3.38
C SER A 95 -8.74 3.18 -3.91
N VAL A 96 -9.28 2.12 -4.53
CA VAL A 96 -8.52 0.99 -5.07
C VAL A 96 -7.92 1.35 -6.43
N GLY A 97 -6.58 1.46 -6.50
CA GLY A 97 -5.75 1.28 -7.72
C GLY A 97 -6.04 2.04 -9.02
N ILE A 98 -7.11 2.81 -9.14
CA ILE A 98 -7.51 3.45 -10.40
C ILE A 98 -6.61 4.64 -10.67
N ASP A 99 -5.86 4.60 -11.78
CA ASP A 99 -5.01 5.71 -12.22
C ASP A 99 -5.69 6.51 -13.34
N VAL A 100 -6.48 7.50 -12.92
CA VAL A 100 -7.15 8.43 -13.84
C VAL A 100 -6.64 9.84 -13.54
N SER A 101 -5.71 10.30 -14.36
CA SER A 101 -5.02 11.58 -14.16
C SER A 101 -5.87 12.83 -14.45
N ARG A 102 -7.10 12.66 -14.96
CA ARG A 102 -8.00 13.77 -15.36
C ARG A 102 -9.02 14.19 -14.31
N PHE A 103 -9.00 13.60 -13.11
CA PHE A 103 -9.90 14.00 -12.03
C PHE A 103 -9.40 15.28 -11.35
N ASN A 104 -10.18 16.35 -11.49
CA ASN A 104 -9.86 17.66 -10.91
C ASN A 104 -10.77 18.02 -9.74
N THR A 105 -11.88 17.31 -9.54
CA THR A 105 -12.80 17.59 -8.43
C THR A 105 -13.42 16.32 -7.92
N ILE A 106 -13.49 16.19 -6.59
CA ILE A 106 -14.23 15.12 -5.91
C ILE A 106 -15.11 15.71 -4.82
N ILE A 107 -16.31 15.14 -4.70
CA ILE A 107 -17.21 15.43 -3.60
C ILE A 107 -17.27 14.17 -2.73
N MET A 108 -16.67 14.25 -1.55
CA MET A 108 -16.71 13.20 -0.55
C MET A 108 -18.00 13.33 0.24
N ASN A 109 -18.94 12.42 0.00
CA ASN A 109 -20.22 12.41 0.72
C ASN A 109 -20.09 11.60 2.02
N SER A 110 -20.02 12.30 3.15
CA SER A 110 -19.69 11.79 4.48
C SER A 110 -18.24 11.29 4.61
N MET A 111 -17.79 11.10 5.84
CA MET A 111 -16.47 10.51 6.10
C MET A 111 -16.49 9.00 5.82
N PRO A 112 -15.50 8.45 5.08
CA PRO A 112 -15.30 7.01 4.95
C PRO A 112 -15.11 6.33 6.31
N ARG A 113 -15.21 4.99 6.34
CA ARG A 113 -15.08 4.25 7.61
C ARG A 113 -13.67 4.30 8.17
N ASN A 114 -12.68 4.20 7.29
CA ASN A 114 -11.26 4.16 7.64
C ASN A 114 -10.57 5.41 7.12
N THR A 115 -9.59 5.91 7.88
CA THR A 115 -8.80 7.08 7.48
C THR A 115 -8.00 6.81 6.21
N ALA A 116 -7.47 5.59 6.05
CA ALA A 116 -6.75 5.19 4.84
C ALA A 116 -7.59 5.32 3.57
N GLU A 117 -8.87 4.94 3.60
CA GLU A 117 -9.77 5.04 2.45
C GLU A 117 -9.98 6.50 2.03
N TYR A 118 -10.11 7.41 3.01
CA TYR A 118 -10.23 8.84 2.76
C TYR A 118 -8.99 9.41 2.07
N ILE A 119 -7.80 9.09 2.57
CA ILE A 119 -6.53 9.51 1.97
C ILE A 119 -6.43 8.99 0.53
N GLN A 120 -6.68 7.69 0.35
CA GLN A 120 -6.59 7.04 -0.96
C GLN A 120 -7.60 7.61 -1.97
N ALA A 121 -8.83 7.91 -1.56
CA ALA A 121 -9.85 8.49 -2.44
C ALA A 121 -9.56 9.96 -2.77
N SER A 122 -9.26 10.80 -1.76
CA SER A 122 -9.01 12.23 -1.95
C SER A 122 -7.76 12.51 -2.80
N SER A 123 -6.72 11.68 -2.66
CA SER A 123 -5.49 11.74 -3.47
C SER A 123 -5.66 11.30 -4.93
N ARG A 124 -6.85 10.84 -5.35
CA ARG A 124 -7.14 10.58 -6.78
C ARG A 124 -7.40 11.86 -7.57
N VAL A 125 -7.58 12.99 -6.90
CA VAL A 125 -7.82 14.28 -7.52
C VAL A 125 -6.53 15.09 -7.61
N ALA A 126 -6.45 16.00 -8.59
CA ALA A 126 -5.36 16.98 -8.73
C ALA A 126 -3.99 16.38 -9.09
N ARG A 127 -3.96 15.33 -9.92
CA ARG A 127 -2.68 14.69 -10.33
C ARG A 127 -1.87 15.54 -11.31
N ASN A 128 -2.53 16.15 -12.29
CA ASN A 128 -1.87 16.92 -13.35
C ASN A 128 -2.01 18.43 -13.19
N ASP A 129 -3.14 18.88 -12.63
CA ASP A 129 -3.53 20.28 -12.50
C ASP A 129 -4.11 20.54 -11.10
N TYR A 130 -4.34 21.80 -10.76
CA TYR A 130 -5.05 22.18 -9.53
C TYR A 130 -6.41 21.47 -9.45
N GLY A 131 -6.71 20.91 -8.27
CA GLY A 131 -7.98 20.26 -8.03
C GLY A 131 -8.59 20.63 -6.68
N LEU A 132 -9.85 20.24 -6.53
CA LEU A 132 -10.70 20.62 -5.41
C LEU A 132 -11.33 19.37 -4.78
N VAL A 133 -11.08 19.18 -3.48
CA VAL A 133 -11.73 18.14 -2.67
C VAL A 133 -12.77 18.83 -1.80
N LEU A 134 -14.04 18.46 -1.98
CA LEU A 134 -15.14 18.96 -1.17
C LEU A 134 -15.66 17.84 -0.27
N THR A 135 -15.54 18.00 1.05
CA THR A 135 -16.05 17.01 2.00
C THR A 135 -17.36 17.49 2.61
N VAL A 136 -18.43 16.73 2.37
CA VAL A 136 -19.79 17.03 2.83
C VAL A 136 -20.12 16.11 4.01
N HIS A 137 -20.05 16.63 5.23
CA HIS A 137 -20.34 15.87 6.44
C HIS A 137 -21.84 15.75 6.72
N HIS A 138 -22.28 14.58 7.18
CA HIS A 138 -23.69 14.36 7.52
C HIS A 138 -24.03 14.95 8.90
N PRO A 139 -24.99 15.90 9.00
CA PRO A 139 -25.21 16.70 10.22
C PRO A 139 -25.80 15.91 11.39
N PHE A 140 -26.37 14.72 11.14
CA PHE A 140 -26.94 13.86 12.19
C PHE A 140 -26.06 12.68 12.60
N ARG A 141 -24.86 12.52 12.00
CA ARG A 141 -23.95 11.43 12.35
C ARG A 141 -22.87 11.96 13.29
N ALA A 142 -22.85 11.48 14.53
CA ALA A 142 -21.89 11.92 15.55
C ALA A 142 -20.42 11.85 15.07
N ARG A 143 -20.06 10.81 14.30
CA ARG A 143 -18.73 10.66 13.69
C ARG A 143 -18.41 11.81 12.74
N ASP A 144 -19.30 12.10 11.81
CA ASP A 144 -19.15 13.16 10.83
C ASP A 144 -19.08 14.54 11.49
N ILE A 145 -19.90 14.78 12.53
CA ILE A 145 -19.85 16.01 13.33
C ILE A 145 -18.46 16.15 13.98
N SER A 146 -17.96 15.10 14.62
CA SER A 146 -16.63 15.15 15.24
C SER A 146 -15.51 15.40 14.23
N HIS A 147 -15.60 14.86 13.00
CA HIS A 147 -14.64 15.16 11.94
C HIS A 147 -14.77 16.59 11.43
N TYR A 148 -16.00 17.11 11.32
CA TYR A 148 -16.25 18.49 10.94
C TYR A 148 -15.66 19.47 11.96
N GLU A 149 -15.89 19.25 13.26
CA GLU A 149 -15.36 20.08 14.34
C GLU A 149 -13.83 20.09 14.39
N LYS A 150 -13.20 18.95 14.05
CA LYS A 150 -11.74 18.78 14.06
C LYS A 150 -11.13 18.77 12.66
N PHE A 151 -11.80 19.35 11.66
CA PHE A 151 -11.41 19.17 10.26
C PHE A 151 -9.97 19.59 9.97
N ILE A 152 -9.56 20.75 10.48
CA ILE A 152 -8.21 21.30 10.30
C ILE A 152 -7.18 20.41 11.00
N GLU A 153 -7.39 20.15 12.29
CA GLU A 153 -6.52 19.28 13.10
C GLU A 153 -6.37 17.89 12.47
N PHE A 154 -7.47 17.31 11.97
CA PHE A 154 -7.44 16.03 11.28
C PHE A 154 -6.54 16.06 10.04
N HIS A 155 -6.64 17.08 9.18
CA HIS A 155 -5.84 17.18 7.97
C HIS A 155 -4.36 17.45 8.25
N GLU A 156 -4.03 18.20 9.32
CA GLU A 156 -2.64 18.46 9.72
C GLU A 156 -1.89 17.19 10.15
N LYS A 157 -2.58 16.21 10.72
CA LYS A 157 -1.99 14.93 11.21
C LYS A 157 -2.71 13.68 10.69
N MET A 158 -3.26 13.76 9.48
CA MET A 158 -4.12 12.72 8.90
C MET A 158 -3.44 11.34 8.85
N TYR A 159 -2.14 11.29 8.56
CA TYR A 159 -1.37 10.04 8.52
C TYR A 159 -1.23 9.37 9.89
N SER A 160 -1.26 10.12 10.99
CA SER A 160 -1.20 9.56 12.35
C SER A 160 -2.49 8.83 12.75
N TYR A 161 -3.60 9.14 12.06
CA TYR A 161 -4.90 8.52 12.29
C TYR A 161 -5.14 7.28 11.42
N VAL A 162 -4.20 6.92 10.55
CA VAL A 162 -4.28 5.70 9.75
C VAL A 162 -4.23 4.50 10.70
N GLU A 163 -5.30 3.71 10.68
CA GLU A 163 -5.42 2.54 11.52
C GLU A 163 -4.31 1.54 11.15
N PRO A 164 -3.51 1.05 12.13
CA PRO A 164 -2.51 0.04 11.83
C PRO A 164 -3.20 -1.24 11.36
N ILE A 165 -2.65 -1.88 10.34
CA ILE A 165 -3.14 -3.20 9.89
C ILE A 165 -2.89 -4.17 11.06
N SER A 166 -3.95 -4.77 11.60
CA SER A 166 -3.83 -5.70 12.71
C SER A 166 -3.11 -6.97 12.25
N ILE A 167 -1.82 -7.09 12.58
CA ILE A 167 -1.08 -8.35 12.50
C ILE A 167 -1.04 -8.91 13.92
N THR A 168 -1.59 -10.10 14.14
CA THR A 168 -1.46 -10.78 15.43
C THR A 168 0.03 -11.07 15.67
N PRO A 169 0.66 -10.51 16.73
CA PRO A 169 2.07 -10.72 17.02
C PRO A 169 2.39 -12.20 17.21
N PHE A 170 3.63 -12.60 16.91
CA PHE A 170 4.16 -13.97 17.10
C PHE A 170 3.44 -15.10 16.33
N THR A 171 2.49 -14.78 15.45
CA THR A 171 2.00 -15.75 14.47
C THR A 171 3.12 -16.22 13.55
N GLN A 172 3.00 -17.43 13.01
CA GLN A 172 3.97 -17.99 12.08
C GLN A 172 4.34 -17.02 10.95
N LYS A 173 3.34 -16.37 10.36
CA LYS A 173 3.55 -15.42 9.26
C LYS A 173 4.27 -14.14 9.72
N ALA A 174 3.99 -13.65 10.91
CA ALA A 174 4.70 -12.51 11.48
C ALA A 174 6.17 -12.86 11.79
N VAL A 175 6.43 -14.05 12.34
CA VAL A 175 7.79 -14.55 12.60
C VAL A 175 8.56 -14.73 11.28
N GLU A 176 7.97 -15.39 10.29
CA GLU A 176 8.58 -15.56 8.96
C GLU A 176 8.97 -14.24 8.31
N ARG A 177 8.16 -13.19 8.48
CA ARG A 177 8.37 -11.89 7.82
C ARG A 177 9.33 -10.95 8.58
N TYR A 178 9.27 -10.93 9.91
CA TYR A 178 9.94 -9.88 10.70
C TYR A 178 11.05 -10.38 11.63
N MET A 179 11.17 -11.70 11.84
CA MET A 179 12.17 -12.23 12.76
C MET A 179 13.61 -12.02 12.27
N GLY A 180 13.84 -12.04 10.94
CA GLY A 180 15.17 -11.76 10.37
C GLY A 180 15.68 -10.38 10.75
N LEU A 181 14.85 -9.35 10.59
CA LEU A 181 15.15 -7.97 11.01
C LEU A 181 15.42 -7.88 12.52
N TYR A 182 14.59 -8.54 13.31
CA TYR A 182 14.72 -8.53 14.76
C TYR A 182 16.03 -9.18 15.21
N LEU A 183 16.37 -10.35 14.66
CA LEU A 183 17.64 -11.03 14.94
C LEU A 183 18.84 -10.23 14.45
N ALA A 184 18.79 -9.63 13.26
CA ALA A 184 19.87 -8.76 12.77
C ALA A 184 20.17 -7.64 13.78
N THR A 185 19.12 -7.06 14.37
CA THR A 185 19.25 -6.04 15.41
C THR A 185 19.84 -6.61 16.70
N MET A 186 19.32 -7.74 17.19
CA MET A 186 19.83 -8.37 18.42
C MET A 186 21.30 -8.80 18.29
N ILE A 187 21.67 -9.42 17.16
CA ILE A 187 23.02 -9.87 16.88
C ILE A 187 24.00 -8.69 16.96
N ARG A 188 23.67 -7.59 16.30
CA ARG A 188 24.52 -6.39 16.29
C ARG A 188 24.69 -5.75 17.67
N HIS A 189 23.71 -5.90 18.57
CA HIS A 189 23.73 -5.25 19.88
C HIS A 189 24.15 -6.16 21.05
N ARG A 190 24.02 -7.48 20.91
CA ARG A 190 24.27 -8.44 22.00
C ARG A 190 25.42 -9.40 21.75
N THR A 191 25.88 -9.51 20.51
CA THR A 191 26.92 -10.47 20.15
C THR A 191 28.17 -9.76 19.64
N ARG A 192 29.24 -10.52 19.43
CA ARG A 192 30.48 -10.05 18.83
C ARG A 192 30.36 -9.62 17.36
N PHE A 193 29.25 -9.95 16.69
CA PHE A 193 29.04 -9.67 15.27
C PHE A 193 28.54 -8.24 15.01
N THR A 194 29.31 -7.25 15.49
CA THR A 194 28.94 -5.83 15.41
C THR A 194 29.31 -5.20 14.07
N GLU A 195 30.45 -5.63 13.51
CA GLU A 195 31.05 -5.07 12.32
C GLU A 195 30.48 -5.69 11.05
N ARG A 196 30.38 -4.89 9.98
CA ARG A 196 29.85 -5.35 8.68
C ARG A 196 30.56 -6.60 8.15
N LEU A 197 31.87 -6.67 8.37
CA LEU A 197 32.76 -7.73 7.88
C LEU A 197 32.73 -8.98 8.77
N SER A 198 32.15 -8.91 9.98
CA SER A 198 32.15 -10.04 10.91
C SER A 198 31.20 -11.17 10.52
N ALA A 199 30.44 -11.02 9.43
CA ALA A 199 29.50 -12.03 8.96
C ALA A 199 30.19 -13.37 8.61
N SER A 200 31.45 -13.35 8.16
CA SER A 200 32.25 -14.56 7.90
C SER A 200 32.69 -15.30 9.16
N ASP A 201 32.76 -14.60 10.30
CA ASP A 201 33.31 -15.14 11.54
C ASP A 201 32.38 -16.20 12.17
N ILE A 202 31.16 -16.35 11.64
CA ILE A 202 30.25 -17.44 12.01
C ILE A 202 30.80 -18.82 11.62
N SER A 203 31.68 -18.88 10.61
CA SER A 203 32.31 -20.13 10.19
C SER A 203 33.43 -20.58 11.12
N THR A 204 33.99 -19.65 11.90
CA THR A 204 35.14 -19.90 12.78
C THR A 204 34.75 -20.17 14.24
N ILE A 205 33.49 -19.91 14.63
CA ILE A 205 33.02 -20.21 15.98
C ILE A 205 32.84 -21.71 16.23
N SER A 206 33.04 -22.08 17.49
CA SER A 206 32.75 -23.43 17.99
C SER A 206 31.24 -23.68 18.11
N GLU A 207 30.81 -24.94 18.06
CA GLU A 207 29.40 -25.32 18.29
C GLU A 207 28.89 -24.87 19.67
N THR A 208 29.78 -24.90 20.67
CA THR A 208 29.47 -24.46 22.04
C THR A 208 29.22 -22.96 22.10
N GLU A 209 29.99 -22.15 21.37
CA GLU A 209 29.76 -20.71 21.30
C GLU A 209 28.49 -20.39 20.50
N LEU A 210 28.26 -21.09 19.39
CA LEU A 210 27.05 -20.92 18.58
C LEU A 210 25.78 -21.23 19.37
N SER A 211 25.78 -22.35 20.10
CA SER A 211 24.66 -22.75 20.95
C SER A 211 24.42 -21.77 22.11
N TYR A 212 25.48 -21.20 22.69
CA TYR A 212 25.37 -20.14 23.68
C TYR A 212 24.68 -18.90 23.11
N ILE A 213 25.10 -18.41 21.94
CA ILE A 213 24.48 -17.26 21.27
C ILE A 213 23.00 -17.52 20.97
N ILE A 214 22.68 -18.69 20.41
CA ILE A 214 21.29 -19.07 20.11
C ILE A 214 20.47 -19.11 21.41
N SER A 215 21.02 -19.65 22.49
CA SER A 215 20.33 -19.72 23.79
C SER A 215 20.06 -18.33 24.37
N GLU A 216 21.02 -17.41 24.29
CA GLU A 216 20.87 -16.03 24.76
C GLU A 216 19.76 -15.28 24.00
N LEU A 217 19.76 -15.41 22.66
CA LEU A 217 18.75 -14.78 21.80
C LEU A 217 17.35 -15.37 22.02
N THR A 218 17.30 -16.68 22.29
CA THR A 218 16.06 -17.40 22.59
C THR A 218 15.51 -17.02 23.96
N GLN A 219 16.37 -16.92 24.97
CA GLN A 219 16.00 -16.63 26.35
C GLN A 219 15.19 -15.34 26.47
N TYR A 220 15.48 -14.34 25.63
CA TYR A 220 14.67 -13.11 25.57
C TYR A 220 13.17 -13.38 25.36
N PHE A 221 12.80 -14.35 24.52
CA PHE A 221 11.40 -14.69 24.23
C PHE A 221 10.76 -15.49 25.37
N GLU A 222 11.53 -16.34 26.05
CA GLU A 222 11.07 -17.05 27.25
C GLU A 222 10.78 -16.07 28.37
N GLU A 223 11.73 -15.18 28.69
CA GLU A 223 11.53 -14.14 29.68
C GLU A 223 10.39 -13.19 29.30
N ARG A 224 10.24 -12.90 28.00
CA ARG A 224 9.11 -12.09 27.52
C ARG A 224 7.78 -12.77 27.79
N LYS A 225 7.67 -14.07 27.55
CA LYS A 225 6.46 -14.84 27.88
C LYS A 225 6.14 -14.75 29.37
N GLU A 226 7.13 -14.95 30.23
CA GLU A 226 6.93 -14.83 31.68
C GLU A 226 6.49 -13.42 32.09
N ARG A 227 7.06 -12.37 31.48
CA ARG A 227 6.59 -11.00 31.67
C ARG A 227 5.18 -10.77 31.14
N MET A 228 4.74 -11.49 30.11
CA MET A 228 3.39 -11.33 29.54
C MET A 228 2.31 -12.04 30.39
N ASN A 229 2.69 -13.04 31.19
CA ASN A 229 1.77 -13.74 32.10
C ASN A 229 1.21 -12.84 33.21
N THR A 230 1.86 -11.71 33.52
CA THR A 230 1.38 -10.77 34.54
C THR A 230 0.26 -9.85 34.05
N TYR A 231 -0.06 -9.86 32.76
CA TYR A 231 -1.07 -8.99 32.15
C TYR A 231 -2.41 -9.72 31.94
N ASP A 232 -3.41 -8.99 31.47
CA ASP A 232 -4.72 -9.51 31.13
C ASP A 232 -4.64 -10.72 30.17
N THR A 233 -5.63 -11.60 30.27
CA THR A 233 -5.87 -12.80 29.47
C THR A 233 -5.67 -12.61 27.98
N LEU A 234 -6.03 -11.45 27.41
CA LEU A 234 -5.84 -11.18 25.99
C LEU A 234 -4.35 -11.00 25.64
N ILE A 235 -3.57 -10.38 26.52
CA ILE A 235 -2.14 -10.13 26.34
C ILE A 235 -1.34 -11.40 26.64
N SER A 236 -1.66 -12.13 27.71
CA SER A 236 -0.96 -13.37 28.05
C SER A 236 -1.12 -14.45 26.97
N ASN A 237 -2.24 -14.44 26.23
CA ASN A 237 -2.49 -15.35 25.12
C ASN A 237 -1.75 -15.00 23.81
N LEU A 238 -1.07 -13.86 23.71
CA LEU A 238 -0.34 -13.45 22.49
C LEU A 238 0.92 -14.29 22.24
N LEU A 239 1.55 -14.83 23.28
CA LEU A 239 2.79 -15.59 23.19
C LEU A 239 2.68 -16.90 23.97
N LYS A 240 2.18 -17.95 23.30
CA LYS A 240 2.05 -19.29 23.88
C LYS A 240 3.37 -20.06 23.81
N ASN A 241 3.45 -21.16 24.55
CA ASN A 241 4.60 -22.08 24.49
C ASN A 241 4.88 -22.54 23.05
N GLU A 242 3.84 -22.85 22.27
CA GLU A 242 3.96 -23.24 20.86
C GLU A 242 4.65 -22.16 20.01
N ASN A 243 4.35 -20.87 20.26
CA ASN A 243 5.00 -19.77 19.57
C ASN A 243 6.48 -19.66 19.96
N VAL A 244 6.82 -19.84 21.23
CA VAL A 244 8.21 -19.80 21.71
C VAL A 244 9.02 -20.95 21.10
N GLU A 245 8.49 -22.17 21.09
CA GLU A 245 9.15 -23.32 20.45
C GLU A 245 9.30 -23.14 18.94
N GLN A 246 8.29 -22.55 18.29
CA GLN A 246 8.40 -22.18 16.88
C GLN A 246 9.52 -21.15 16.64
N ILE A 247 9.61 -20.11 17.47
CA ILE A 247 10.63 -19.07 17.36
C ILE A 247 12.02 -19.68 17.57
N LYS A 248 12.19 -20.54 18.58
CA LYS A 248 13.42 -21.31 18.83
C LYS A 248 13.91 -22.05 17.59
N ARG A 249 13.03 -22.87 17.01
CA ARG A 249 13.33 -23.62 15.79
C ARG A 249 13.69 -22.68 14.64
N TRP A 250 12.95 -21.58 14.49
CA TRP A 250 13.21 -20.60 13.44
C TRP A 250 14.60 -19.96 13.59
N ILE A 251 15.01 -19.59 14.81
CA ILE A 251 16.34 -19.03 15.12
C ILE A 251 17.43 -20.05 14.80
N GLN A 252 17.27 -21.30 15.25
CA GLN A 252 18.24 -22.37 14.97
C GLN A 252 18.44 -22.59 13.47
N GLU A 253 17.35 -22.66 12.71
CA GLU A 253 17.40 -22.77 11.24
C GLU A 253 18.12 -21.56 10.61
N ALA A 254 17.84 -20.34 11.07
CA ALA A 254 18.46 -19.12 10.53
C ALA A 254 19.99 -19.09 10.76
N PHE A 255 20.46 -19.52 11.92
CA PHE A 255 21.89 -19.62 12.22
C PHE A 255 22.58 -20.77 11.45
N SER A 256 21.89 -21.91 11.30
CA SER A 256 22.39 -23.01 10.46
C SER A 256 22.54 -22.58 9.00
N GLU A 257 21.56 -21.82 8.48
CA GLU A 257 21.58 -21.27 7.13
C GLU A 257 22.71 -20.24 6.97
N TRP A 258 22.86 -19.31 7.91
CA TRP A 258 23.96 -18.33 7.90
C TRP A 258 25.33 -19.04 7.86
N ARG A 259 25.56 -20.03 8.71
CA ARG A 259 26.83 -20.76 8.71
C ARG A 259 27.06 -21.56 7.42
N GLY A 260 26.00 -22.16 6.87
CA GLY A 260 26.04 -22.84 5.58
C GLY A 260 26.44 -21.91 4.44
N GLU A 261 25.82 -20.73 4.34
CA GLU A 261 26.14 -19.73 3.32
C GLU A 261 27.55 -19.14 3.50
N SER A 262 27.95 -18.84 4.73
CA SER A 262 29.31 -18.37 5.02
C SER A 262 30.37 -19.39 4.58
N ASN A 263 30.16 -20.69 4.85
CA ASN A 263 31.07 -21.75 4.40
C ASN A 263 31.16 -21.86 2.87
N LYS A 264 30.04 -21.71 2.14
CA LYS A 264 30.03 -21.70 0.67
C LYS A 264 30.81 -20.52 0.11
N VAL A 265 30.58 -19.32 0.63
CA VAL A 265 31.23 -18.09 0.17
C VAL A 265 32.74 -18.14 0.42
N LEU A 266 33.16 -18.66 1.58
CA LEU A 266 34.57 -18.86 1.89
C LEU A 266 35.23 -19.92 0.97
N ALA A 267 34.52 -20.97 0.59
CA ALA A 267 35.00 -21.97 -0.37
C ALA A 267 35.24 -21.39 -1.76
N ASP A 268 34.44 -20.39 -2.16
CA ASP A 268 34.58 -19.65 -3.43
C ASP A 268 35.67 -18.55 -3.39
N ASN A 269 36.49 -18.48 -2.33
CA ASN A 269 37.46 -17.41 -2.07
C ASN A 269 36.85 -16.00 -2.09
N LYS A 270 35.59 -15.87 -1.66
CA LYS A 270 34.88 -14.59 -1.51
C LYS A 270 34.80 -14.18 -0.04
N THR A 271 34.53 -12.90 0.21
CA THR A 271 34.33 -12.38 1.57
C THR A 271 32.84 -12.28 1.88
N PHE A 272 32.41 -12.76 3.04
CA PHE A 272 31.02 -12.70 3.46
C PHE A 272 30.77 -11.50 4.37
N VAL A 273 29.77 -10.69 4.05
CA VAL A 273 29.44 -9.44 4.76
C VAL A 273 27.96 -9.40 5.15
N PHE A 274 27.57 -8.56 6.10
CA PHE A 274 26.15 -8.46 6.46
C PHE A 274 25.30 -7.81 5.37
N ASN A 275 25.76 -6.68 4.81
CA ASN A 275 25.03 -5.92 3.80
C ASN A 275 25.98 -5.15 2.86
N ASN A 276 25.42 -4.52 1.82
CA ASN A 276 26.12 -3.67 0.87
C ASN A 276 27.32 -4.38 0.22
N LYS A 277 27.08 -5.56 -0.38
CA LYS A 277 28.15 -6.28 -1.09
C LYS A 277 28.76 -5.42 -2.20
N SER A 278 30.07 -5.52 -2.38
CA SER A 278 30.80 -4.85 -3.44
C SER A 278 31.42 -5.88 -4.38
N ALA A 279 31.06 -5.85 -5.66
CA ALA A 279 31.71 -6.66 -6.69
C ALA A 279 33.13 -6.17 -7.03
N ARG A 280 33.50 -4.95 -6.59
CA ARG A 280 34.81 -4.34 -6.84
C ARG A 280 35.83 -4.62 -5.75
N SER A 281 35.43 -5.21 -4.62
CA SER A 281 36.37 -5.58 -3.57
C SER A 281 37.23 -6.77 -3.99
N THR A 282 38.46 -6.83 -3.47
CA THR A 282 39.36 -7.98 -3.59
C THR A 282 39.56 -8.54 -2.18
N PRO A 283 38.98 -9.70 -1.83
CA PRO A 283 38.16 -10.59 -2.66
C PRO A 283 36.73 -10.06 -2.93
N PRO A 284 36.03 -10.58 -3.95
CA PRO A 284 34.62 -10.23 -4.21
C PRO A 284 33.76 -10.53 -2.99
N GLN A 285 32.76 -9.69 -2.73
CA GLN A 285 31.88 -9.84 -1.57
C GLN A 285 30.52 -10.44 -1.92
N GLU A 286 30.02 -11.30 -1.04
CA GLU A 286 28.60 -11.69 -0.97
C GLU A 286 28.03 -11.24 0.38
N GLN A 287 26.73 -10.96 0.42
CA GLN A 287 26.06 -10.46 1.63
C GLN A 287 25.06 -11.47 2.18
N LEU A 288 24.89 -11.50 3.51
CA LEU A 288 23.89 -12.31 4.20
C LEU A 288 22.48 -11.73 4.06
N TYR A 289 22.33 -10.42 4.28
CA TYR A 289 21.02 -9.79 4.28
C TYR A 289 20.53 -9.60 2.85
N VAL A 290 19.30 -10.03 2.61
CA VAL A 290 18.59 -9.91 1.33
C VAL A 290 17.57 -8.79 1.46
N ASP A 291 17.46 -7.94 0.44
CA ASP A 291 16.39 -6.94 0.41
C ASP A 291 15.02 -7.63 0.32
N ILE A 292 13.99 -7.01 0.90
CA ILE A 292 12.61 -7.53 0.82
C ILE A 292 12.12 -7.50 -0.64
N GLU A 293 12.60 -6.54 -1.43
CA GLU A 293 12.21 -6.33 -2.84
C GLU A 293 13.09 -7.09 -3.85
N GLU A 294 14.04 -7.88 -3.38
CA GLU A 294 14.96 -8.62 -4.26
C GLU A 294 14.19 -9.64 -5.13
N TYR A 295 14.51 -9.70 -6.43
CA TYR A 295 13.87 -10.63 -7.36
C TYR A 295 14.02 -12.08 -6.89
N GLU A 296 12.98 -12.92 -7.06
CA GLU A 296 12.97 -14.32 -6.60
C GLU A 296 14.21 -15.13 -7.01
N GLY A 297 14.81 -14.84 -8.17
CA GLY A 297 16.04 -15.50 -8.66
C GLY A 297 17.31 -15.15 -7.90
N ASN A 298 17.32 -14.05 -7.12
CA ASN A 298 18.47 -13.56 -6.36
C ASN A 298 18.33 -13.78 -4.84
N ILE A 299 17.20 -14.34 -4.39
CA ILE A 299 16.96 -14.65 -2.97
C ILE A 299 17.73 -15.93 -2.61
N HIS A 300 18.92 -15.77 -2.04
CA HIS A 300 19.72 -16.89 -1.54
C HIS A 300 19.31 -17.30 -0.11
N SER A 301 18.67 -16.41 0.65
CA SER A 301 18.17 -16.67 1.99
C SER A 301 16.76 -16.12 2.21
N LYS A 302 15.84 -16.95 2.69
CA LYS A 302 14.50 -16.51 3.11
C LYS A 302 14.48 -16.02 4.56
N LYS A 303 15.39 -16.50 5.40
CA LYS A 303 15.46 -16.15 6.84
C LYS A 303 16.10 -14.79 7.07
N TRP A 304 17.02 -14.39 6.19
CA TRP A 304 17.77 -13.14 6.29
C TRP A 304 17.27 -12.04 5.35
N GLN A 305 15.98 -12.05 5.02
CA GLN A 305 15.33 -10.91 4.38
C GLN A 305 15.19 -9.78 5.41
N VAL A 306 15.97 -8.72 5.24
CA VAL A 306 16.07 -7.62 6.21
C VAL A 306 15.92 -6.30 5.44
N PRO A 307 14.93 -5.45 5.78
CA PRO A 307 14.81 -4.14 5.15
C PRO A 307 16.04 -3.30 5.47
N MET A 308 16.70 -2.81 4.42
CA MET A 308 17.91 -2.00 4.55
C MET A 308 17.61 -0.53 4.91
N SER A 309 16.33 -0.14 4.84
CA SER A 309 15.84 1.20 5.15
C SER A 309 14.53 1.13 5.93
N LEU A 310 14.45 1.89 7.03
CA LEU A 310 13.19 2.12 7.75
C LEU A 310 12.35 3.25 7.14
N ARG A 311 12.86 3.96 6.12
CA ARG A 311 12.14 5.03 5.43
C ARG A 311 11.20 4.52 4.34
N VAL A 312 11.36 3.26 3.95
CA VAL A 312 10.59 2.64 2.87
C VAL A 312 9.55 1.72 3.51
N ILE A 313 8.44 2.31 3.94
CA ILE A 313 7.18 1.59 4.07
C ILE A 313 6.55 1.71 2.69
N GLU A 314 6.73 0.70 1.83
CA GLU A 314 6.11 0.74 0.50
C GLU A 314 4.58 0.60 0.60
N PRO A 315 3.81 1.40 -0.16
CA PRO A 315 2.34 1.33 -0.23
C PRO A 315 1.81 0.19 -1.12
N GLU A 316 2.64 -0.72 -1.62
CA GLU A 316 2.26 -1.57 -2.76
C GLU A 316 2.34 -3.06 -2.45
N ALA A 317 1.22 -3.75 -2.73
CA ALA A 317 1.15 -5.20 -2.74
C ALA A 317 1.29 -5.67 -4.19
N ALA A 318 2.41 -6.31 -4.52
CA ALA A 318 2.59 -6.95 -5.82
C ALA A 318 1.66 -8.16 -5.95
N ILE A 319 0.69 -8.10 -6.86
CA ILE A 319 -0.16 -9.24 -7.23
C ILE A 319 0.47 -9.94 -8.44
N LYS A 320 0.89 -11.18 -8.27
CA LYS A 320 1.44 -12.03 -9.33
C LYS A 320 0.29 -12.82 -9.97
N ILE A 321 -0.07 -12.49 -11.22
CA ILE A 321 -1.04 -13.27 -12.01
C ILE A 321 -0.24 -14.22 -12.92
N ASN A 322 -0.31 -15.52 -12.65
CA ASN A 322 0.19 -16.53 -13.57
C ASN A 322 -0.85 -16.72 -14.68
N SER A 323 -0.46 -16.47 -15.94
CA SER A 323 -1.26 -16.87 -17.09
C SER A 323 -1.14 -18.38 -17.27
N ILE A 324 -2.29 -19.04 -17.48
CA ILE A 324 -2.37 -20.36 -18.11
C ILE A 324 -2.11 -20.19 -19.60
#